data_AF-A0A2K1X5N8-F1
#
_entry.id   AF-A0A2K1X5N8-F1
#
_cell.length_a   1.000
_cell.length_b   1.000
_cell.length_c   1.000
_cell.angle_alpha   90.00
_cell.angle_beta   90.00
_cell.angle_gamma   90.00
#
_symmetry.space_group_name_H-M   'P 1'
#
loop_
_entity.id
_entity.type
_entity.pdbx_description
1 polymer ?
#
loop_
_entity_poly.entity_id
_entity_poly.type
_entity_poly.pdbx_seq_one_letter_code
_entity_poly.pdbx_strand_id
1 'polypeptide(L)'
;RASPLDFFISPPLAKNKMSSSSSSKYLSLTNSSLFTPLHLSFLFLHLTILVTGDLPPPYVPLDSIALDCGSSANSVGNVGQWTADINSRVALLDQNNLSTHPTENVASTSFVPYYTARVTLSQFTYTFRVNKTGPKFVRLHFNPASYTGFCKQL
;
A
#
# COMPACT_ATOMS: atom_id res chain seq x y z
N ARG A 1 -29.83 33.11 18.81
CA ARG A 1 -29.72 34.57 18.56
C ARG A 1 -29.76 34.74 17.05
N ALA A 2 -30.87 35.24 16.51
CA ALA A 2 -31.09 35.35 15.05
C ALA A 2 -30.64 36.72 14.51
N SER A 3 -30.63 36.83 13.19
CA SER A 3 -30.54 38.07 12.37
C SER A 3 -31.67 39.07 12.72
N PRO A 4 -31.66 40.36 12.29
CA PRO A 4 -31.41 40.80 10.90
C PRO A 4 -30.61 42.10 10.70
N LEU A 5 -30.35 42.43 9.43
CA LEU A 5 -30.43 43.80 8.91
C LEU A 5 -31.20 43.72 7.58
N ASP A 6 -32.17 44.62 7.37
CA ASP A 6 -33.24 44.45 6.39
C ASP A 6 -33.80 45.81 5.94
N PHE A 7 -34.06 46.00 4.63
CA PHE A 7 -34.66 47.20 4.00
C PHE A 7 -33.87 48.53 4.19
N PHE A 8 -34.13 49.70 3.56
CA PHE A 8 -35.16 50.27 2.64
C PHE A 8 -34.48 51.47 1.87
N ILE A 9 -34.93 52.23 0.85
CA ILE A 9 -36.18 52.54 0.10
C ILE A 9 -35.81 52.75 -1.41
N SER A 10 -36.79 52.66 -2.34
CA SER A 10 -36.73 53.06 -3.78
C SER A 10 -37.94 53.94 -4.16
N PRO A 11 -38.02 54.61 -5.34
CA PRO A 11 -37.10 54.61 -6.50
C PRO A 11 -36.28 55.92 -6.63
N PRO A 12 -36.59 57.01 -7.40
CA PRO A 12 -37.74 57.36 -8.26
C PRO A 12 -37.49 57.12 -9.77
N LEU A 13 -38.36 57.67 -10.66
CA LEU A 13 -38.29 57.55 -12.13
C LEU A 13 -38.08 58.91 -12.81
N ALA A 14 -37.10 59.01 -13.71
CA ALA A 14 -36.96 60.10 -14.69
C ALA A 14 -36.88 59.54 -16.11
N LYS A 15 -37.67 60.08 -17.03
CA LYS A 15 -37.76 59.65 -18.44
C LYS A 15 -36.88 60.52 -19.32
N ASN A 16 -36.20 59.96 -20.31
CA ASN A 16 -35.73 60.71 -21.47
C ASN A 16 -35.85 59.90 -22.77
N LYS A 17 -35.86 60.60 -23.92
CA LYS A 17 -36.62 60.18 -25.09
C LYS A 17 -35.76 60.04 -26.37
N MET A 18 -35.63 58.80 -26.84
CA MET A 18 -35.79 58.36 -28.25
C MET A 18 -35.12 59.19 -29.38
N SER A 19 -34.12 58.61 -30.07
CA SER A 19 -34.13 58.43 -31.56
C SER A 19 -32.87 57.70 -32.09
N SER A 20 -32.95 57.31 -33.37
CA SER A 20 -31.84 57.13 -34.33
C SER A 20 -30.97 55.85 -34.33
N SER A 21 -31.53 54.82 -34.98
CA SER A 21 -30.96 54.22 -36.21
C SER A 21 -29.87 53.12 -36.18
N SER A 22 -30.06 52.18 -37.11
CA SER A 22 -29.10 51.26 -37.76
C SER A 22 -28.43 50.14 -36.96
N SER A 23 -29.12 48.99 -36.95
CA SER A 23 -28.59 47.68 -37.37
C SER A 23 -27.18 47.25 -36.94
N SER A 24 -27.15 46.26 -36.02
CA SER A 24 -26.48 45.00 -36.36
C SER A 24 -27.19 43.80 -35.74
N LYS A 25 -27.20 42.66 -36.47
CA LYS A 25 -27.61 41.35 -35.95
C LYS A 25 -26.33 40.54 -35.70
N TYR A 26 -25.79 40.57 -34.49
CA TYR A 26 -24.70 39.67 -34.10
C TYR A 26 -25.19 38.64 -33.07
N LEU A 27 -24.90 37.37 -33.39
CA LEU A 27 -25.57 36.23 -32.80
C LEU A 27 -25.17 36.02 -31.34
N SER A 28 -26.15 35.72 -30.49
CA SER A 28 -25.89 34.99 -29.25
C SER A 28 -25.50 33.55 -29.62
N LEU A 29 -24.20 33.34 -29.79
CA LEU A 29 -23.57 32.02 -29.92
C LEU A 29 -22.55 31.89 -28.79
N THR A 30 -23.01 31.39 -27.64
CA THR A 30 -22.13 30.84 -26.60
C THR A 30 -21.41 29.64 -27.19
N ASN A 31 -20.18 29.87 -27.69
CA ASN A 31 -19.51 28.93 -28.59
C ASN A 31 -18.89 27.73 -27.85
N SER A 32 -19.76 26.83 -27.40
CA SER A 32 -19.43 25.60 -26.67
C SER A 32 -18.49 24.66 -27.44
N SER A 33 -18.45 24.76 -28.78
CA SER A 33 -17.60 23.93 -29.65
C SER A 33 -16.10 24.11 -29.42
N LEU A 34 -15.67 25.23 -28.82
CA LEU A 34 -14.25 25.52 -28.55
C LEU A 34 -13.75 24.90 -27.23
N PHE A 35 -14.66 24.62 -26.29
CA PHE A 35 -14.29 24.10 -24.96
C PHE A 35 -14.22 22.56 -24.94
N THR A 36 -14.97 21.87 -25.80
CA THR A 36 -14.94 20.40 -25.90
C THR A 36 -13.60 19.83 -26.37
N PRO A 37 -12.90 20.33 -27.42
CA PRO A 37 -11.57 19.82 -27.79
C PRO A 37 -10.52 20.14 -26.72
N LEU A 38 -10.64 21.28 -26.02
CA LEU A 38 -9.75 21.65 -24.93
C LEU A 38 -9.93 20.70 -23.72
N HIS A 39 -11.17 20.40 -23.34
CA HIS A 39 -11.48 19.45 -22.27
C HIS A 39 -11.04 18.02 -22.62
N LEU A 40 -11.24 17.58 -23.86
CA LEU A 40 -10.73 16.29 -24.35
C LEU A 40 -9.19 16.24 -24.34
N SER A 41 -8.51 17.34 -24.69
CA SER A 41 -7.06 17.46 -24.61
C SER A 41 -6.56 17.35 -23.16
N PHE A 42 -7.19 18.03 -22.20
CA PHE A 42 -6.86 17.90 -20.77
C PHE A 42 -7.11 16.48 -20.23
N LEU A 43 -8.23 15.84 -20.59
CA LEU A 43 -8.48 14.44 -20.24
C LEU A 43 -7.43 13.49 -20.83
N PHE A 44 -7.06 13.67 -22.10
CA PHE A 44 -6.04 12.86 -22.75
C PHE A 44 -4.65 13.08 -22.13
N LEU A 45 -4.31 14.32 -21.77
CA LEU A 45 -3.07 14.66 -21.08
C LEU A 45 -3.02 14.02 -19.68
N HIS A 46 -4.10 14.09 -18.89
CA HIS A 46 -4.19 13.43 -17.59
C HIS A 46 -4.15 11.91 -17.69
N LEU A 47 -4.83 11.31 -18.67
CA LEU A 47 -4.75 9.87 -18.93
C LEU A 47 -3.33 9.45 -19.35
N THR A 48 -2.65 10.26 -20.16
CA THR A 48 -1.26 10.04 -20.54
C THR A 48 -0.35 10.09 -19.31
N ILE A 49 -0.44 11.14 -18.49
CA ILE A 49 0.35 11.29 -17.25
C ILE A 49 0.11 10.12 -16.27
N LEU A 50 -1.12 9.60 -16.19
CA LEU A 50 -1.45 8.44 -15.35
C LEU A 50 -0.84 7.13 -15.88
N VAL A 51 -0.69 6.98 -17.19
CA VAL A 51 -0.15 5.78 -17.86
C VAL A 51 1.36 5.83 -18.05
N THR A 52 1.95 7.02 -18.21
CA THR A 52 3.39 7.26 -18.36
C THR A 52 4.04 7.83 -17.09
N GLY A 53 3.38 7.67 -15.93
CA GLY A 53 3.99 7.99 -14.65
C GLY A 53 5.14 7.02 -14.37
N ASP A 54 6.37 7.53 -14.27
CA ASP A 54 7.53 6.73 -13.89
C ASP A 54 7.22 5.96 -12.59
N LEU A 55 7.22 4.63 -12.68
CA LEU A 55 7.09 3.80 -11.49
C LEU A 55 8.28 4.09 -10.58
N PRO A 56 8.05 4.45 -9.29
CA PRO A 56 9.15 4.67 -8.37
C PRO A 56 10.01 3.39 -8.29
N PRO A 57 11.34 3.51 -8.22
CA PRO A 57 12.22 2.34 -8.22
C PRO A 57 11.84 1.38 -7.09
N PRO A 58 11.94 0.05 -7.31
CA PRO A 58 11.53 -0.94 -6.32
C PRO A 58 12.11 -0.66 -4.94
N TYR A 59 11.26 -0.65 -3.91
CA TYR A 59 11.68 -0.31 -2.56
C TYR A 59 12.78 -1.26 -2.06
N VAL A 60 13.98 -0.72 -1.87
CA VAL A 60 15.11 -1.44 -1.26
C VAL A 60 15.06 -1.21 0.26
N PRO A 61 14.79 -2.26 1.07
CA PRO A 61 14.78 -2.13 2.53
C PRO A 61 16.19 -1.88 3.07
N LEU A 62 16.33 -0.91 3.98
CA LEU A 62 17.60 -0.60 4.67
C LEU A 62 18.02 -1.69 5.66
N ASP A 63 17.05 -2.43 6.19
CA ASP A 63 17.24 -3.63 7.01
C ASP A 63 16.41 -4.75 6.37
N SER A 64 17.08 -5.81 5.88
CA SER A 64 16.43 -7.00 5.35
C SER A 64 16.85 -8.21 6.18
N ILE A 65 15.91 -8.81 6.89
CA ILE A 65 16.13 -9.98 7.76
C ILE A 65 15.11 -11.04 7.39
N ALA A 66 15.58 -12.18 6.88
CA ALA A 66 14.79 -13.37 6.62
C ALA A 66 15.32 -14.51 7.51
N LEU A 67 14.44 -15.16 8.26
CA LEU A 67 14.77 -16.14 9.30
C LEU A 67 14.06 -17.48 9.02
N ASP A 68 14.84 -18.54 8.77
CA ASP A 68 14.36 -19.90 8.51
C ASP A 68 14.10 -20.59 9.86
N CYS A 69 12.85 -20.53 10.33
CA CYS A 69 12.47 -20.84 11.72
C CYS A 69 12.57 -22.34 12.00
N GLY A 70 13.50 -22.74 12.85
CA GLY A 70 13.88 -24.13 13.11
C GLY A 70 15.16 -24.56 12.39
N SER A 71 15.62 -23.85 11.36
CA SER A 71 16.85 -24.22 10.64
C SER A 71 18.11 -23.98 11.46
N SER A 72 19.09 -24.88 11.27
CA SER A 72 20.45 -24.83 11.82
C SER A 72 21.50 -24.30 10.84
N ALA A 73 21.13 -24.07 9.57
CA ALA A 73 22.05 -23.61 8.53
C ALA A 73 21.41 -22.49 7.68
N ASN A 74 22.23 -21.51 7.30
CA ASN A 74 21.81 -20.49 6.34
C ASN A 74 21.51 -21.13 4.99
N SER A 75 20.44 -20.70 4.34
CA SER A 75 19.89 -21.33 3.15
C SER A 75 19.57 -20.30 2.07
N VAL A 76 19.35 -20.75 0.84
CA VAL A 76 18.91 -19.89 -0.28
C VAL A 76 17.56 -20.40 -0.75
N GLY A 77 16.54 -19.54 -0.68
CA GLY A 77 15.20 -19.79 -1.18
C GLY A 77 14.89 -18.92 -2.40
N ASN A 78 13.72 -19.15 -3.00
CA ASN A 78 13.28 -18.48 -4.23
C ASN A 78 13.21 -16.94 -4.14
N VAL A 79 13.23 -16.38 -2.92
CA VAL A 79 13.15 -14.94 -2.65
C VAL A 79 14.45 -14.34 -2.08
N GLY A 80 15.54 -15.12 -2.00
CA GLY A 80 16.85 -14.67 -1.51
C GLY A 80 17.46 -15.56 -0.43
N GLN A 81 18.46 -15.02 0.28
CA GLN A 81 19.11 -15.69 1.41
C GLN A 81 18.22 -15.69 2.66
N TRP A 82 18.27 -16.79 3.40
CA TRP A 82 17.62 -16.97 4.69
C TRP A 82 18.67 -17.30 5.75
N THR A 83 18.56 -16.66 6.91
CA THR A 83 19.44 -16.89 8.06
C THR A 83 18.87 -18.00 8.92
N ALA A 84 19.73 -18.90 9.42
CA ALA A 84 19.34 -19.87 10.44
C ALA A 84 18.76 -19.17 11.68
N ASP A 85 17.77 -19.82 12.28
CA ASP A 85 17.16 -19.46 13.57
C ASP A 85 18.02 -19.98 14.73
N ILE A 86 18.44 -21.24 14.67
CA ILE A 86 19.28 -21.84 15.72
C ILE A 86 20.64 -21.12 15.76
N ASN A 87 20.97 -20.56 16.92
CA ASN A 87 22.15 -19.70 17.17
C ASN A 87 22.21 -18.42 16.31
N SER A 88 21.07 -17.90 15.86
CA SER A 88 21.01 -16.67 15.08
C SER A 88 21.58 -15.45 15.83
N ARG A 89 22.28 -14.58 15.11
CA ARG A 89 22.81 -13.30 15.64
C ARG A 89 21.86 -12.12 15.41
N VAL A 90 20.97 -12.25 14.42
CA VAL A 90 20.04 -11.19 13.98
C VAL A 90 18.66 -11.28 14.66
N ALA A 91 18.26 -12.47 15.09
CA ALA A 91 17.08 -12.70 15.91
C ALA A 91 17.48 -13.47 17.18
N LEU A 92 17.15 -12.94 18.35
CA LEU A 92 17.22 -13.70 19.60
C LEU A 92 15.85 -14.30 19.91
N LEU A 93 15.85 -15.47 20.56
CA LEU A 93 14.66 -16.18 21.02
C LEU A 93 14.77 -16.40 22.52
N ASP A 94 13.78 -15.92 23.28
CA ASP A 94 13.87 -15.85 24.74
C ASP A 94 13.68 -17.20 25.46
N GLN A 95 13.31 -18.26 24.74
CA GLN A 95 13.08 -19.62 25.28
C GLN A 95 13.59 -20.69 24.30
N ASN A 96 14.22 -21.75 24.83
CA ASN A 96 14.76 -22.85 24.02
C ASN A 96 13.65 -23.81 23.52
N ASN A 97 12.87 -23.33 22.56
CA ASN A 97 11.77 -24.07 21.95
C ASN A 97 12.25 -25.19 21.02
N LEU A 98 11.39 -26.17 20.76
CA LEU A 98 11.69 -27.26 19.83
C LEU A 98 11.76 -26.75 18.37
N SER A 99 12.76 -27.22 17.63
CA SER A 99 12.76 -27.19 16.17
C SER A 99 12.17 -28.49 15.64
N THR A 100 11.42 -28.41 14.55
CA THR A 100 10.72 -29.54 13.93
C THR A 100 10.72 -29.42 12.41
N HIS A 101 10.35 -30.52 11.75
CA HIS A 101 10.02 -30.57 10.34
C HIS A 101 8.57 -31.06 10.16
N PRO A 102 7.91 -30.72 9.04
CA PRO A 102 6.63 -31.30 8.67
C PRO A 102 6.68 -32.83 8.67
N THR A 103 5.65 -33.50 9.20
CA THR A 103 5.54 -34.98 9.17
C THR A 103 5.18 -35.49 7.77
N GLU A 104 4.59 -34.64 6.92
CA GLU A 104 4.13 -34.95 5.57
C GLU A 104 4.80 -34.01 4.56
N ASN A 105 5.56 -34.57 3.61
CA ASN A 105 6.21 -33.82 2.54
C ASN A 105 5.27 -33.67 1.34
N VAL A 106 4.44 -32.63 1.34
CA VAL A 106 3.72 -32.18 0.14
C VAL A 106 4.71 -31.39 -0.74
N ALA A 107 4.56 -31.41 -2.07
CA ALA A 107 5.55 -30.79 -2.98
C ALA A 107 5.83 -29.29 -2.72
N SER A 108 4.94 -28.57 -2.03
CA SER A 108 5.12 -27.18 -1.59
C SER A 108 5.99 -27.01 -0.33
N THR A 109 6.19 -28.05 0.47
CA THR A 109 6.90 -27.98 1.78
C THR A 109 8.40 -28.20 1.66
N SER A 110 8.90 -28.68 0.53
CA SER A 110 10.32 -28.98 0.30
C SER A 110 11.22 -27.76 0.04
N PHE A 111 10.66 -26.54 0.07
CA PHE A 111 11.37 -25.30 -0.25
C PHE A 111 11.54 -24.40 0.97
N VAL A 112 12.67 -23.70 1.05
CA VAL A 112 12.94 -22.67 2.07
C VAL A 112 11.90 -21.54 1.98
N PRO A 113 11.27 -21.08 3.09
CA PRO A 113 11.49 -21.46 4.49
C PRO A 113 10.46 -22.49 5.04
N TYR A 114 9.73 -23.21 4.18
CA TYR A 114 8.60 -24.05 4.57
C TYR A 114 8.97 -25.48 5.01
N TYR A 115 10.23 -25.88 4.81
CA TYR A 115 10.77 -27.18 5.18
C TYR A 115 11.15 -27.31 6.66
N THR A 116 11.35 -26.19 7.36
CA THR A 116 11.64 -26.17 8.80
C THR A 116 10.55 -25.37 9.54
N ALA A 117 10.27 -25.73 10.78
CA ALA A 117 9.41 -24.92 11.64
C ALA A 117 9.85 -24.99 13.11
N ARG A 118 9.91 -23.83 13.76
CA ARG A 118 9.90 -23.73 15.21
C ARG A 118 8.45 -23.78 15.71
N VAL A 119 8.16 -24.70 16.61
CA VAL A 119 6.83 -24.88 17.20
C VAL A 119 6.94 -24.79 18.72
N THR A 120 5.96 -24.15 19.36
CA THR A 120 5.98 -23.85 20.80
C THR A 120 4.67 -24.29 21.46
N LEU A 121 4.73 -24.64 22.75
CA LEU A 121 3.55 -24.91 23.58
C LEU A 121 3.19 -23.73 24.50
N SER A 122 4.07 -22.72 24.56
CA SER A 122 3.97 -21.52 25.36
C SER A 122 4.15 -20.27 24.50
N GLN A 123 3.78 -19.11 25.06
CA GLN A 123 4.14 -17.81 24.49
C GLN A 123 5.67 -17.70 24.37
N PHE A 124 6.12 -17.21 23.22
CA PHE A 124 7.53 -16.94 22.92
C PHE A 124 7.68 -15.58 22.25
N THR A 125 8.90 -15.06 22.25
CA THR A 125 9.25 -13.74 21.68
C THR A 125 10.49 -13.89 20.82
N TYR A 126 10.49 -13.25 19.64
CA TYR A 126 11.69 -12.99 18.86
C TYR A 126 12.10 -11.52 19.00
N THR A 127 13.36 -11.28 19.36
CA THR A 127 13.97 -9.94 19.43
C THR A 127 14.91 -9.75 18.24
N PHE A 128 14.49 -8.96 17.26
CA PHE A 128 15.26 -8.67 16.03
C PHE A 128 16.17 -7.46 16.19
N ARG A 129 17.44 -7.59 15.77
CA ARG A 129 18.41 -6.48 15.72
C ARG A 129 18.33 -5.77 14.37
N VAL A 130 17.70 -4.60 14.33
CA VAL A 130 17.63 -3.71 13.15
C VAL A 130 18.61 -2.54 13.29
N ASN A 131 19.19 -2.07 12.18
CA ASN A 131 20.22 -1.03 12.17
C ASN A 131 19.63 0.38 11.99
N LYS A 132 18.41 0.53 11.47
CA LYS A 132 17.77 1.82 11.18
C LYS A 132 16.40 1.96 11.84
N THR A 133 16.24 2.98 12.68
CA THR A 133 14.96 3.39 13.27
C THR A 133 13.93 3.76 12.20
N GLY A 134 12.65 3.59 12.50
CA GLY A 134 11.53 3.89 11.59
C GLY A 134 10.75 2.63 11.18
N PRO A 135 9.69 2.76 10.35
CA PRO A 135 8.81 1.66 9.97
C PRO A 135 9.54 0.43 9.42
N LYS A 136 8.93 -0.74 9.61
CA LYS A 136 9.39 -2.04 9.11
C LYS A 136 8.18 -2.83 8.60
N PHE A 137 8.37 -3.57 7.52
CA PHE A 137 7.40 -4.56 7.06
C PHE A 137 7.73 -5.90 7.70
N VAL A 138 6.75 -6.55 8.34
CA VAL A 138 6.90 -7.88 8.95
C VAL A 138 6.06 -8.86 8.14
N ARG A 139 6.69 -9.92 7.64
CA ARG A 139 6.02 -11.04 6.98
C ARG A 139 6.28 -12.32 7.77
N LEU A 140 5.21 -12.96 8.22
CA LEU A 140 5.28 -14.29 8.83
C LEU A 140 5.00 -15.34 7.75
N HIS A 141 5.77 -16.43 7.76
CA HIS A 141 5.64 -17.54 6.83
C HIS A 141 5.09 -18.74 7.60
N PHE A 142 3.95 -19.28 7.16
CA PHE A 142 3.29 -20.41 7.79
C PHE A 142 3.10 -21.54 6.78
N ASN A 143 3.39 -22.77 7.20
CA ASN A 143 3.10 -23.99 6.44
C ASN A 143 2.09 -24.82 7.27
N PRO A 144 0.83 -25.00 6.81
CA PRO A 144 -0.25 -25.59 7.63
C PRO A 144 -0.23 -27.13 7.72
N ALA A 145 0.96 -27.71 7.91
CA ALA A 145 1.21 -29.15 7.96
C ALA A 145 0.91 -29.79 9.33
N SER A 146 1.04 -31.12 9.39
CA SER A 146 1.34 -31.88 10.61
C SER A 146 2.82 -31.71 10.95
N TYR A 147 3.21 -31.69 12.23
CA TYR A 147 4.61 -31.54 12.66
C TYR A 147 5.05 -32.66 13.61
N THR A 148 6.30 -33.13 13.47
CA THR A 148 6.83 -34.22 14.30
C THR A 148 6.86 -33.83 15.77
N GLY A 149 6.13 -34.58 16.61
CA GLY A 149 5.97 -34.31 18.04
C GLY A 149 4.85 -33.32 18.40
N PHE A 150 4.18 -32.73 17.40
CA PHE A 150 3.11 -31.74 17.59
C PHE A 150 1.87 -32.13 16.77
N CYS A 151 0.98 -32.92 17.38
CA CYS A 151 -0.34 -33.17 16.84
C CYS A 151 -1.16 -31.86 16.79
N LYS A 152 -1.99 -31.69 15.75
CA LYS A 152 -3.07 -30.68 15.79
C LYS A 152 -4.04 -31.10 16.89
N GLN A 153 -4.20 -30.26 17.91
CA GLN A 153 -5.37 -30.31 18.78
C GLN A 153 -6.57 -29.88 17.93
N LEU A 154 -7.47 -30.82 17.63
CA LEU A 154 -8.74 -30.59 16.94
C LEU A 154 -9.84 -30.27 17.97
#